data_AF-A0A2E7B582-F1
#
_entry.id   AF-A0A2E7B582-F1
#
_cell.length_a   1.000
_cell.length_b   1.000
_cell.length_c   1.000
_cell.angle_alpha   90.00
_cell.angle_beta   90.00
_cell.angle_gamma   90.00
#
_symmetry.space_group_name_H-M   'P 1'
#
loop_
_entity.id
_entity.type
_entity.pdbx_description
1 polymer ?
#
loop_
_entity_poly.entity_id
_entity_poly.type
_entity_poly.pdbx_seq_one_letter_code
_entity_poly.pdbx_strand_id
1 'polypeptide(L)'
;MLSGDAEVEPDLASNGKSVADYCACYAKGLSAQSADDKAAILKVTQILADLREERGLGLEDAANLLDDSRAETEFSVTTAEFETAGEYVDRVRRDLVREEGLCAP
;
A
#
# COMPACT_ATOMS: atom_id res chain seq x y z
N MET A 1 4.63 -2.74 8.80
CA MET A 1 4.97 -1.55 7.97
C MET A 1 6.17 -1.91 7.10
N LEU A 2 6.09 -1.62 5.80
CA LEU A 2 6.90 -2.07 4.63
C LEU A 2 8.44 -2.21 4.74
N SER A 3 9.07 -1.89 5.87
CA SER A 3 10.48 -2.23 6.13
C SER A 3 10.64 -3.74 6.28
N GLY A 4 11.55 -4.34 5.52
CA GLY A 4 11.79 -5.79 5.50
C GLY A 4 10.97 -6.57 4.47
N ASP A 5 10.22 -5.87 3.62
CA ASP A 5 9.49 -6.46 2.50
C ASP A 5 10.46 -6.75 1.34
N ALA A 6 10.73 -8.05 1.14
CA ALA A 6 11.69 -8.53 0.13
C ALA A 6 11.34 -8.17 -1.31
N GLU A 7 10.12 -7.71 -1.59
CA GLU A 7 9.67 -7.32 -2.93
C GLU A 7 9.68 -5.79 -3.12
N VAL A 8 9.44 -5.03 -2.05
CA VAL A 8 9.33 -3.57 -2.11
C VAL A 8 10.70 -2.89 -2.03
N GLU A 9 11.60 -3.38 -1.18
CA GLU A 9 12.93 -2.76 -1.04
C GLU A 9 13.78 -2.80 -2.32
N PRO A 10 13.86 -3.93 -3.06
CA PRO A 10 14.63 -3.99 -4.31
C PRO A 10 14.03 -3.11 -5.41
N ASP A 11 12.70 -3.00 -5.45
CA ASP A 11 12.02 -2.14 -6.40
C ASP A 11 12.32 -0.66 -6.16
N LEU A 12 12.22 -0.21 -4.90
CA LEU A 12 12.58 1.15 -4.53
C LEU A 12 14.05 1.43 -4.82
N ALA A 13 14.94 0.51 -4.46
CA ALA A 13 16.37 0.63 -4.70
C ALA A 13 16.72 0.70 -6.19
N SER A 14 16.00 -0.04 -7.05
CA SER A 14 16.17 0.02 -8.51
C SER A 14 15.83 1.40 -9.09
N ASN A 15 14.99 2.17 -8.40
CA ASN A 15 14.63 3.54 -8.75
C ASN A 15 15.44 4.60 -7.97
N GLY A 16 16.47 4.19 -7.23
CA GLY A 16 17.29 5.11 -6.40
C GLY A 16 16.54 5.69 -5.19
N LYS A 17 15.46 5.03 -4.75
CA LYS A 17 14.62 5.44 -3.63
C LYS A 17 14.82 4.52 -2.44
N SER A 18 14.55 5.02 -1.24
CA SER A 18 14.59 4.24 -0.01
C SER A 18 13.20 3.99 0.56
N VAL A 19 13.07 2.99 1.43
CA VAL A 19 11.86 2.77 2.23
C VAL A 19 11.51 4.01 3.05
N ALA A 20 12.51 4.75 3.54
CA ALA A 20 12.28 5.98 4.29
C ALA A 20 11.61 7.05 3.43
N ASP A 21 12.04 7.23 2.17
CA ASP A 21 11.42 8.18 1.25
C ASP A 21 9.98 7.77 0.91
N TYR A 22 9.76 6.48 0.69
CA TYR A 22 8.42 5.93 0.48
C TYR A 22 7.51 6.19 1.68
N CYS A 23 7.96 5.85 2.90
CA CYS A 23 7.19 6.07 4.11
C CYS A 23 6.91 7.55 4.37
N ALA A 24 7.87 8.44 4.09
CA ALA A 24 7.68 9.88 4.22
C ALA A 24 6.61 10.39 3.24
N CYS A 25 6.68 9.98 1.98
CA CYS A 25 5.67 10.37 1.00
C CYS A 25 4.30 9.78 1.30
N TYR A 26 4.24 8.51 1.71
CA TYR A 26 3.02 7.86 2.14
C TYR A 26 2.39 8.62 3.32
N ALA A 27 3.15 8.95 4.37
CA ALA A 27 2.59 9.69 5.50
C ALA A 27 2.04 11.07 5.08
N LYS A 28 2.76 11.79 4.21
CA LYS A 28 2.34 13.09 3.67
C LYS A 28 1.05 12.97 2.85
N GLY A 29 0.99 12.01 1.92
CA GLY A 29 -0.20 11.77 1.10
C GLY A 29 -1.41 11.36 1.92
N LEU A 30 -1.22 10.47 2.90
CA LEU A 30 -2.29 9.96 3.73
C LEU A 30 -2.91 11.06 4.59
N SER A 31 -2.13 12.06 5.00
CA SER A 31 -2.63 13.21 5.75
C SER A 31 -3.56 14.12 4.93
N ALA A 32 -3.45 14.07 3.60
CA ALA A 32 -4.27 14.86 2.69
C ALA A 32 -5.55 14.14 2.22
N GLN A 33 -5.72 12.87 2.59
CA GLN A 33 -6.91 12.08 2.24
C GLN A 33 -8.11 12.45 3.09
N SER A 34 -9.31 12.13 2.60
CA SER A 34 -10.52 12.19 3.40
C SER A 34 -10.45 11.20 4.58
N ALA A 35 -11.30 11.39 5.59
CA ALA A 35 -11.32 10.49 6.74
C ALA A 35 -11.68 9.05 6.35
N ASP A 36 -12.63 8.90 5.41
CA ASP A 36 -13.10 7.60 4.93
C ASP A 36 -12.01 6.90 4.09
N ASP A 37 -11.39 7.62 3.14
CA ASP A 37 -10.32 7.07 2.31
C ASP A 37 -9.12 6.68 3.17
N LYS A 38 -8.76 7.51 4.15
CA LYS A 38 -7.68 7.20 5.09
C LYS A 38 -7.98 5.94 5.89
N ALA A 39 -9.22 5.74 6.34
CA ALA A 39 -9.62 4.54 7.05
C ALA A 39 -9.53 3.29 6.15
N ALA A 40 -10.01 3.39 4.90
CA ALA A 40 -9.92 2.33 3.91
C ALA A 40 -8.45 1.95 3.62
N ILE A 41 -7.61 2.93 3.32
CA ILE A 41 -6.19 2.75 3.04
C ILE A 41 -5.48 2.04 4.20
N LEU A 42 -5.68 2.52 5.44
CA LEU A 42 -5.04 1.92 6.61
C LEU A 42 -5.53 0.50 6.89
N LYS A 43 -6.84 0.26 6.75
CA LYS A 43 -7.44 -1.06 6.94
C LYS A 43 -6.88 -2.08 5.94
N VAL A 44 -6.92 -1.76 4.65
CA VAL A 44 -6.46 -2.68 3.59
C VAL A 44 -4.97 -2.94 3.70
N THR A 45 -4.16 -1.91 3.92
CA THR A 45 -2.70 -2.08 4.06
C THR A 45 -2.31 -2.86 5.31
N GLN A 46 -3.08 -2.75 6.41
CA GLN A 46 -2.88 -3.58 7.60
C GLN A 46 -3.23 -5.04 7.32
N ILE A 47 -4.42 -5.31 6.76
CA ILE A 47 -4.85 -6.68 6.43
C ILE A 47 -3.87 -7.36 5.47
N LEU A 48 -3.39 -6.61 4.47
CA LEU A 48 -2.40 -7.13 3.53
C LEU A 48 -1.08 -7.46 4.23
N ALA A 49 -0.62 -6.63 5.18
CA ALA A 49 0.57 -6.94 5.98
C ALA A 49 0.35 -8.20 6.85
N ASP A 50 -0.81 -8.32 7.49
CA ASP A 50 -1.17 -9.45 8.34
C ASP A 50 -1.23 -10.75 7.51
N LEU A 51 -1.87 -10.74 6.34
CA LEU A 51 -1.93 -11.90 5.44
C LEU A 51 -0.54 -12.40 5.04
N ARG A 52 0.39 -11.48 4.81
CA ARG A 52 1.76 -11.83 4.44
C ARG A 52 2.54 -12.41 5.60
N GLU A 53 2.39 -11.85 6.79
CA GLU A 53 3.05 -12.34 8.00
C GLU A 53 2.47 -13.69 8.45
N GLU A 54 1.14 -13.80 8.52
CA GLU A 54 0.45 -14.99 9.04
C GLU A 54 0.49 -16.17 8.06
N ARG A 55 0.36 -15.91 6.76
CA ARG A 55 0.27 -16.97 5.73
C ARG A 55 1.56 -17.13 4.92
N GLY A 56 2.58 -16.31 5.18
CA GLY A 56 3.85 -16.35 4.45
C GLY A 56 3.71 -16.01 2.96
N LEU A 57 2.72 -15.19 2.61
CA LEU A 57 2.39 -14.82 1.24
C LEU A 57 3.27 -13.67 0.73
N GLY A 58 3.52 -13.67 -0.59
CA GLY A 58 4.06 -12.50 -1.29
C GLY A 58 3.03 -11.37 -1.39
N LEU A 59 3.44 -10.20 -1.84
CA LEU A 59 2.56 -9.04 -2.03
C LEU A 59 1.42 -9.37 -3.01
N GLU A 60 1.77 -9.97 -4.14
CA GLU A 60 0.83 -10.30 -5.22
C GLU A 60 -0.20 -11.32 -4.75
N ASP A 61 0.23 -12.40 -4.08
CA ASP A 61 -0.67 -13.42 -3.57
C ASP A 61 -1.63 -12.88 -2.51
N ALA A 62 -1.13 -12.04 -1.59
CA ALA A 62 -1.98 -11.40 -0.59
C ALA A 62 -2.97 -10.41 -1.21
N ALA A 63 -2.54 -9.64 -2.23
CA ALA A 63 -3.42 -8.75 -2.97
C ALA A 63 -4.51 -9.51 -3.75
N ASN A 64 -4.16 -10.63 -4.40
CA ASN A 64 -5.12 -11.48 -5.11
C ASN A 64 -6.21 -12.05 -4.19
N LEU A 65 -5.91 -12.30 -2.91
CA LEU A 65 -6.92 -12.72 -1.93
C LEU A 65 -7.91 -11.60 -1.58
N LEU A 66 -7.46 -10.35 -1.64
CA LEU A 66 -8.29 -9.18 -1.35
C LEU A 66 -9.08 -8.69 -2.58
N ASP A 67 -8.66 -9.09 -3.78
CA ASP A 67 -9.38 -8.86 -5.04
C ASP A 67 -10.44 -9.95 -5.34
N ASP A 68 -10.45 -11.06 -4.59
CA ASP A 68 -11.50 -12.08 -4.72
C ASP A 68 -12.83 -11.55 -4.14
N SER A 69 -13.94 -11.90 -4.79
CA SER A 69 -15.32 -11.74 -4.29
C SER A 69 -15.55 -12.19 -2.84
N ARG A 70 -14.71 -13.10 -2.31
CA ARG A 70 -14.77 -13.57 -0.93
C ARG A 70 -14.13 -12.62 0.08
N ALA A 71 -13.34 -11.62 -0.36
CA ALA A 71 -12.61 -10.72 0.52
C ALA A 71 -13.53 -9.94 1.48
N GLU A 72 -14.72 -9.55 1.02
CA GLU A 72 -15.70 -8.86 1.85
C GLU A 72 -16.21 -9.76 2.98
N THR A 73 -16.32 -11.07 2.74
CA THR A 73 -16.80 -12.02 3.76
C THR A 73 -15.66 -12.51 4.67
N GLU A 74 -14.47 -12.76 4.12
CA GLU A 74 -13.33 -13.35 4.86
C GLU A 74 -12.50 -12.30 5.60
N PHE A 75 -12.29 -11.13 4.99
CA PHE A 75 -11.40 -10.08 5.49
C PHE A 75 -12.14 -8.76 5.80
N SER A 76 -13.46 -8.72 5.58
CA SER A 76 -14.27 -7.50 5.73
C SER A 76 -13.77 -6.35 4.84
N VAL A 77 -13.08 -6.62 3.74
CA VAL A 77 -12.59 -5.61 2.79
C VAL A 77 -13.54 -5.55 1.61
N THR A 78 -14.11 -4.37 1.37
CA THR A 78 -14.91 -4.15 0.16
C THR A 78 -14.01 -3.89 -1.04
N THR A 79 -14.51 -4.17 -2.25
CA THR A 79 -13.78 -3.86 -3.50
C THR A 79 -13.41 -2.38 -3.58
N ALA A 80 -14.31 -1.47 -3.18
CA ALA A 80 -14.04 -0.04 -3.20
C ALA A 80 -12.90 0.37 -2.24
N GLU A 81 -12.83 -0.24 -1.04
CA GLU A 81 -11.71 -0.01 -0.11
C GLU A 81 -10.40 -0.53 -0.69
N PHE A 82 -10.42 -1.70 -1.32
CA PHE A 82 -9.24 -2.29 -1.95
C PHE A 82 -8.73 -1.44 -3.12
N GLU A 83 -9.62 -1.00 -4.01
CA GLU A 83 -9.31 -0.09 -5.11
C GLU A 83 -8.73 1.24 -4.59
N THR A 84 -9.38 1.85 -3.58
CA THR A 84 -8.91 3.11 -2.96
C THR A 84 -7.50 2.97 -2.40
N ALA A 85 -7.22 1.86 -1.71
CA ALA A 85 -5.90 1.60 -1.16
C ALA A 85 -4.84 1.33 -2.25
N GLY A 86 -5.20 0.55 -3.28
CA GLY A 86 -4.35 0.24 -4.43
C GLY A 86 -3.97 1.50 -5.21
N GLU A 87 -4.95 2.31 -5.60
CA GLU A 87 -4.74 3.58 -6.30
C GLU A 87 -3.82 4.52 -5.50
N TYR A 88 -4.02 4.55 -4.18
CA TYR A 88 -3.20 5.37 -3.29
C TYR A 88 -1.74 4.91 -3.24
N VAL A 89 -1.50 3.61 -3.05
CA VAL A 89 -0.15 3.02 -3.03
C VAL A 89 0.57 3.23 -4.37
N ASP A 90 -0.15 3.02 -5.48
CA ASP A 90 0.38 3.23 -6.84
C ASP A 90 0.74 4.70 -7.09
N ARG A 91 -0.10 5.63 -6.61
CA ARG A 91 0.18 7.05 -6.70
C ARG A 91 1.42 7.42 -5.90
N VAL A 92 1.54 6.96 -4.65
CA VAL A 92 2.73 7.23 -3.82
C VAL A 92 3.99 6.72 -4.51
N ARG A 93 3.97 5.49 -5.06
CA ARG A 93 5.13 4.93 -5.77
C ARG A 93 5.49 5.75 -7.02
N ARG A 94 4.49 6.14 -7.81
CA ARG A 94 4.69 6.97 -9.02
C ARG A 94 5.26 8.34 -8.69
N ASP A 95 4.64 9.03 -7.73
CA ASP A 95 5.04 10.36 -7.28
C ASP A 95 6.46 10.32 -6.68
N LEU A 96 6.81 9.23 -5.98
CA LEU A 96 8.13 9.04 -5.38
C LEU A 96 9.22 8.88 -6.42
N VAL A 97 8.98 8.04 -7.43
CA VAL A 97 9.93 7.81 -8.54
C VAL A 97 10.13 9.08 -9.37
N ARG A 98 9.07 9.87 -9.55
CA ARG A 98 9.11 11.11 -10.34
C ARG A 98 9.53 12.35 -9.55
N GLU A 99 9.59 12.27 -8.23
CA GLU A 99 9.81 13.41 -7.33
C GLU A 99 8.75 14.52 -7.50
N GLU A 100 7.52 14.11 -7.77
CA GLU A 100 6.40 15.00 -8.08
C GLU A 100 5.27 14.83 -7.07
N GLY A 101 4.26 15.69 -7.16
CA GLY A 101 2.99 15.52 -6.45
C GLY A 101 3.14 15.42 -4.94
N LEU A 102 2.70 14.30 -4.36
CA LEU A 102 2.73 14.06 -2.91
C LEU A 102 4.16 13.95 -2.36
N CYS A 103 5.11 13.53 -3.19
CA CYS A 103 6.49 13.25 -2.82
C CYS A 103 7.47 14.36 -3.21
N ALA A 104 6.98 15.47 -3.79
CA ALA A 104 7.80 16.64 -4.07
C ALA A 104 8.33 17.26 -2.75
N PRO A 105 9.59 17.76 -2.73
CA PRO A 105 10.20 18.39 -1.56
C PRO A 105 9.43 19.61 -1.04
#